data_AF-A0A6B3KQD4-F1
#
_entry.id   AF-A0A6B3KQD4-F1
#
_cell.length_a   1.000
_cell.length_b   1.000
_cell.length_c   1.000
_cell.angle_alpha   90.00
_cell.angle_beta   90.00
_cell.angle_gamma   90.00
#
_symmetry.space_group_name_H-M   'P 1'
#
loop_
_entity.id
_entity.type
_entity.pdbx_description
1 polymer ?
#
loop_
_entity_poly.entity_id
_entity_poly.type
_entity_poly.pdbx_seq_one_letter_code
_entity_poly.pdbx_strand_id
1 'polypeptide(L)'
;PAPLAPFRSTEVGGYGPDWLVLHIQPDEGISLQFDVKRPGAQVALAPVRMDFRYRDWFPKEYTVGYERLLQDCMNGEAGLFQ
;
A
#
# COMPACT_ATOMS: atom_id res chain seq x y z
N PRO A 1 -16.12 -11.06 -16.92
CA PRO A 1 -16.70 -9.74 -16.61
C PRO A 1 -15.91 -9.05 -15.49
N ALA A 2 -15.26 -7.91 -15.79
CA ALA A 2 -14.55 -7.14 -14.76
C ALA A 2 -15.53 -6.63 -13.70
N PRO A 3 -15.13 -6.57 -12.41
CA PRO A 3 -16.05 -6.21 -11.34
C PRO A 3 -16.45 -4.75 -11.47
N LEU A 4 -17.77 -4.52 -11.46
CA LEU A 4 -18.51 -3.27 -11.33
C LEU A 4 -17.69 -1.96 -11.47
N ALA A 5 -17.78 -1.34 -12.65
CA ALA A 5 -17.34 0.04 -12.87
C ALA A 5 -18.08 0.99 -11.90
N PRO A 6 -17.37 1.76 -11.07
CA PRO A 6 -17.98 2.67 -10.08
C PRO A 6 -18.74 3.85 -10.72
N PHE A 7 -18.54 4.14 -12.02
CA PHE A 7 -19.27 5.19 -12.74
C PHE A 7 -19.89 4.64 -14.03
N ARG A 8 -21.12 4.09 -13.92
CA ARG A 8 -21.83 3.40 -15.02
C ARG A 8 -22.30 4.30 -16.18
N SER A 9 -22.23 5.63 -16.07
CA SER A 9 -22.93 6.54 -16.98
C SER A 9 -22.08 7.72 -17.46
N THR A 10 -20.76 7.55 -17.52
CA THR A 10 -19.84 8.63 -17.88
C THR A 10 -18.91 8.18 -18.98
N GLU A 11 -18.76 8.98 -20.05
CA GLU A 11 -17.87 8.73 -21.20
C GLU A 11 -16.38 8.79 -20.83
N VAL A 12 -16.03 8.45 -19.60
CA VAL A 12 -14.64 8.34 -19.20
C VAL A 12 -14.13 7.02 -19.77
N GLY A 13 -13.46 7.12 -20.92
CA GLY A 13 -12.79 5.98 -21.54
C GLY A 13 -11.84 5.33 -20.55
N GLY A 14 -12.11 4.05 -20.24
CA GLY A 14 -11.20 3.11 -19.57
C GLY A 14 -10.63 3.55 -18.22
N TYR A 15 -11.01 2.86 -17.15
CA TYR A 15 -10.25 2.91 -15.89
C TYR A 15 -8.85 2.35 -16.13
N GLY A 16 -7.82 3.06 -15.67
CA GLY A 16 -6.50 2.43 -15.52
C GLY A 16 -6.56 1.31 -14.48
N PRO A 17 -5.65 0.32 -14.52
CA PRO A 17 -5.55 -0.66 -13.45
C PRO A 17 -5.14 0.03 -12.13
N ASP A 18 -5.74 -0.43 -11.02
CA ASP A 18 -5.32 -0.03 -9.67
C ASP A 18 -4.04 -0.77 -9.26
N TRP A 19 -3.16 -0.09 -8.53
CA TRP A 19 -1.90 -0.66 -8.04
C TRP A 19 -1.83 -0.59 -6.53
N LEU A 20 -1.61 -1.73 -5.88
CA LEU A 20 -1.21 -1.83 -4.48
C LEU A 20 0.23 -2.33 -4.42
N VAL A 21 1.12 -1.49 -3.91
CA VAL A 21 2.54 -1.81 -3.77
C VAL A 21 2.87 -1.92 -2.29
N LEU A 22 3.33 -3.10 -1.88
CA LEU A 22 3.84 -3.35 -0.53
C LEU A 22 5.36 -3.26 -0.57
N HIS A 23 5.92 -2.29 0.14
CA HIS A 23 7.36 -2.13 0.27
C HIS A 23 7.83 -2.86 1.52
N ILE A 24 8.67 -3.89 1.32
CA ILE A 24 9.15 -4.72 2.42
C ILE A 24 10.45 -4.16 3.00
N GLN A 25 11.50 -3.96 2.20
CA GLN A 25 12.75 -3.29 2.61
C GLN A 25 13.43 -2.64 1.38
N PRO A 26 14.23 -1.57 1.52
CA PRO A 26 14.64 -0.86 2.75
C PRO A 26 13.76 0.35 3.12
N ASP A 27 12.72 0.63 2.34
CA ASP A 27 11.77 1.72 2.57
C ASP A 27 10.38 1.12 2.87
N GLU A 28 10.23 0.52 4.05
CA GLU A 28 8.99 -0.09 4.53
C GLU A 28 7.80 0.87 4.34
N GLY A 29 6.75 0.40 3.67
CA GLY A 29 5.65 1.27 3.30
C GLY A 29 4.59 0.61 2.43
N ILE A 30 3.54 1.37 2.12
CA ILE A 30 2.43 0.97 1.28
C ILE A 30 2.10 2.12 0.33
N SER A 31 2.00 1.83 -0.96
CA SER A 31 1.52 2.77 -1.96
C SER A 31 0.28 2.21 -2.65
N LEU A 32 -0.78 3.03 -2.73
CA LEU A 32 -2.02 2.71 -3.43
C LEU A 32 -2.28 3.75 -4.52
N GLN A 33 -2.45 3.31 -5.77
CA GLN A 33 -2.73 4.18 -6.91
C GLN A 33 -4.04 3.77 -7.57
N PHE A 34 -4.96 4.72 -7.73
CA PHE A 34 -6.28 4.51 -8.31
C PHE A 34 -6.83 5.81 -8.90
N ASP A 35 -7.84 5.69 -9.77
CA ASP A 35 -8.49 6.85 -10.40
C ASP A 35 -9.67 7.36 -9.56
N VAL A 36 -9.71 8.67 -9.31
CA VAL A 36 -10.82 9.35 -8.62
C VAL A 36 -11.46 10.42 -9.48
N LYS A 37 -12.75 10.70 -9.25
CA LYS A 37 -13.44 11.82 -9.89
C LYS A 37 -12.81 13.14 -9.45
N ARG A 38 -12.39 13.97 -10.41
CA ARG A 38 -12.03 15.37 -10.13
C ARG A 38 -13.24 16.13 -9.58
N PRO A 39 -13.07 16.92 -8.51
CA PRO A 39 -14.08 17.89 -8.11
C PRO A 39 -14.41 18.84 -9.27
N GLY A 40 -15.70 18.98 -9.59
CA GLY A 40 -16.16 19.81 -10.70
C GLY A 40 -17.46 19.34 -11.33
N ALA A 41 -18.02 20.18 -12.21
CA ALA A 41 -19.25 19.90 -12.96
C ALA A 41 -19.04 18.89 -14.09
N GLN A 42 -17.84 18.86 -14.68
CA GLN A 42 -17.47 17.89 -15.71
C GLN A 42 -17.06 16.56 -15.07
N VAL A 43 -17.38 15.46 -15.74
CA VAL A 43 -16.86 14.14 -15.33
C VAL A 43 -15.50 13.92 -15.97
N ALA A 44 -14.47 14.05 -15.16
CA ALA A 44 -13.11 13.65 -15.50
C ALA A 44 -12.51 12.88 -14.32
N LEU A 45 -11.81 11.78 -14.61
CA LEU A 45 -11.02 11.07 -13.62
C LEU A 45 -9.61 11.67 -13.53
N ALA A 46 -8.97 11.50 -12.38
CA ALA A 46 -7.57 11.78 -12.16
C ALA A 46 -6.93 10.64 -11.38
N PRO A 47 -5.73 10.18 -11.76
CA PRO A 47 -4.99 9.23 -10.96
C PRO A 47 -4.54 9.91 -9.68
N VAL A 48 -4.80 9.28 -8.54
CA VAL A 48 -4.26 9.68 -7.24
C VAL A 48 -3.38 8.56 -6.69
N ARG A 49 -2.36 8.97 -5.94
CA ARG A 49 -1.48 8.07 -5.22
C ARG A 49 -1.54 8.40 -3.74
N MET A 50 -1.80 7.38 -2.93
CA MET A 50 -1.68 7.41 -1.48
C MET A 50 -0.37 6.72 -1.12
N ASP A 51 0.54 7.43 -0.46
CA ASP A 51 1.82 6.92 -0.04
C ASP A 51 1.91 6.91 1.49
N PHE A 52 2.21 5.76 2.06
CA PHE A 52 2.59 5.59 3.45
C PHE A 52 4.02 5.06 3.52
N ARG A 53 4.89 5.74 4.27
CA ARG A 53 6.28 5.32 4.49
C ARG A 53 6.57 5.33 5.99
N TYR A 54 7.08 4.22 6.49
CA TYR A 54 7.36 4.07 7.92
C TYR A 54 8.37 5.11 8.42
N ARG A 55 9.39 5.40 7.61
CA ARG A 55 10.46 6.37 7.89
C ARG A 55 10.00 7.82 8.08
N ASP A 56 8.83 8.19 7.56
CA ASP A 56 8.33 9.56 7.64
C ASP A 56 7.69 9.84 9.02
N TRP A 57 7.32 8.78 9.75
CA TRP A 57 6.60 8.85 11.03
C TRP A 57 7.43 8.34 12.22
N PHE A 58 8.33 7.40 11.98
CA PHE A 58 9.14 6.78 13.03
C PHE A 58 10.63 7.04 12.78
N PRO A 59 11.42 7.30 13.86
CA PRO A 59 12.86 7.36 13.74
C PRO A 59 13.39 6.03 13.20
N LYS A 60 14.46 6.09 12.40
CA LYS A 60 15.09 4.91 11.84
C LYS A 60 15.65 4.03 12.95
N GLU A 61 14.89 3.01 13.34
CA GLU A 61 15.40 1.93 14.18
C GLU A 61 16.19 0.98 13.29
N TYR A 62 17.47 0.79 13.58
CA TYR A 62 18.20 -0.35 13.05
C TYR A 62 17.61 -1.58 13.71
N THR A 63 16.60 -2.20 13.11
CA THR A 63 16.18 -3.54 13.53
C THR A 63 17.34 -4.47 13.22
N VAL A 64 18.16 -4.74 14.23
CA VAL A 64 19.16 -5.82 14.25
C VAL A 64 18.34 -7.10 14.15
N GLY A 65 18.09 -7.54 12.91
CA GLY A 65 17.03 -8.52 12.56
C GLY A 65 17.12 -9.87 13.29
N TYR A 66 18.25 -10.15 13.93
CA TYR A 66 18.46 -11.36 14.72
C TYR A 66 18.18 -11.19 16.22
N GLU A 67 18.14 -9.99 16.78
CA GLU A 67 17.91 -9.82 18.23
C GLU A 67 16.51 -10.28 18.61
N ARG A 68 15.50 -9.88 17.83
CA ARG A 68 14.12 -10.32 18.04
C ARG A 68 13.98 -11.81 17.81
N LEU A 69 14.64 -12.34 16.77
CA LEU A 69 14.66 -13.77 16.49
C LEU A 69 15.30 -14.58 17.64
N LEU A 70 16.41 -14.10 18.19
CA LEU A 70 17.11 -14.72 19.33
C LEU A 70 16.30 -14.58 20.62
N GLN A 71 15.62 -13.45 20.82
CA GLN A 71 14.71 -13.25 21.95
C GLN A 71 13.52 -14.21 21.89
N ASP A 72 12.92 -14.38 20.72
CA ASP A 72 11.80 -15.31 20.50
C ASP A 72 12.26 -16.77 20.73
N CYS A 73 13.48 -17.13 20.31
CA CYS A 73 14.12 -18.41 20.64
C CYS A 73 14.33 -18.62 22.15
N MET A 74 14.80 -17.59 22.87
CA MET A 74 15.02 -17.65 24.32
C MET A 74 13.71 -17.72 25.11
N ASN A 75 12.64 -17.11 24.59
CA ASN A 75 11.30 -17.13 25.19
C ASN A 75 10.50 -18.39 24.84
N GLY A 76 11.02 -19.26 23.96
CA GLY A 76 10.37 -20.51 23.57
C GLY A 76 9.20 -20.34 22.59
N GLU A 77 9.04 -19.18 21.97
CA GLU A 77 7.98 -18.91 21.00
C GLU A 77 8.43 -19.29 19.59
N ALA A 78 8.31 -20.58 19.25
CA ALA A 78 8.67 -21.13 17.94
C ALA A 78 7.66 -20.82 16.81
N GLY A 79 6.89 -19.72 16.90
CA GLY A 79 5.82 -19.41 15.96
C GLY A 79 6.27 -18.85 14.59
N LEU A 80 7.53 -18.41 14.49
CA LEU A 80 8.10 -17.77 13.29
C LEU A 80 9.05 -18.66 12.48
N PHE A 81 9.21 -19.93 12.88
CA PHE A 81 10.02 -20.91 12.17
C PHE A 81 9.08 -21.96 11.53
N GLN A 82 9.14 -22.08 10.20
CA GLN A 82 8.65 -23.27 9.48
C GLN A 82 9.84 -24.15 9.11
#